data_AF-A0A8H8SCG7-F1
#
_entry.id   AF-A0A8H8SCG7-F1
#
_cell.length_a   1.000
_cell.length_b   1.000
_cell.length_c   1.000
_cell.angle_alpha   90.00
_cell.angle_beta   90.00
_cell.angle_gamma   90.00
#
_symmetry.space_group_name_H-M   'P 1'
#
loop_
_entity.id
_entity.type
_entity.pdbx_description
1 polymer ?
#
loop_
_entity_poly.entity_id
_entity_poly.type
_entity_poly.pdbx_seq_one_letter_code
_entity_poly.pdbx_strand_id
1 'polypeptide(L)'
;MTTPFSFEPPPGGDVTIKSKDGTIFTVHSVLLSLASSVFSGLFSVASKQDTIELADDGESIALMLAFTYPSSFVTVDSFQALEKSLEMAQKYDVPGILKTLDFIIPHEQKDKNLAHKDPVRVFRLATRHGLRETQTFSAGLIEPKHCDFHDPTQLRKFAQQFPDSAHLIGLVGAQGVRLKIICSVLFCFESGIAPILPRIPRHEDEIMACKTCYDRQRVDKLDCHDYFPSWLPGWSWIAFTELSSKPLADCQEVFKAGVLSRTVGFSGDACVPCLRAARNAGSGQMFNVWANSINEILGGVLGHVDSMGLHAL
;
A
#
# COMPACT_ATOMS: atom_id res chain seq x y z
N MET A 1 23.96 -20.41 -10.09
CA MET A 1 23.68 -21.71 -9.47
C MET A 1 24.02 -21.57 -8.00
N THR A 2 23.01 -21.38 -7.15
CA THR A 2 23.16 -21.32 -5.69
C THR A 2 23.43 -22.74 -5.18
N THR A 3 24.46 -22.91 -4.35
CA THR A 3 24.69 -24.17 -3.64
C THR A 3 23.50 -24.45 -2.72
N PRO A 4 22.91 -25.66 -2.76
CA PRO A 4 21.75 -26.00 -1.93
C PRO A 4 22.13 -25.91 -0.45
N PHE A 5 21.20 -25.43 0.39
CA PHE A 5 21.41 -25.41 1.83
C PHE A 5 21.64 -26.84 2.33
N SER A 6 22.72 -27.05 3.09
CA SER A 6 23.07 -28.35 3.65
C SER A 6 23.29 -28.20 5.15
N PHE A 7 22.63 -29.07 5.91
CA PHE A 7 22.83 -29.23 7.34
C PHE A 7 22.99 -30.71 7.64
N GLU A 8 24.09 -31.04 8.32
CA GLU A 8 24.36 -32.39 8.79
C GLU A 8 24.08 -32.44 10.31
N PRO A 9 23.15 -33.28 10.76
CA PRO A 9 22.97 -33.52 12.18
C PRO A 9 24.27 -34.03 12.82
N PRO A 10 24.54 -33.73 14.09
CA PRO A 10 25.63 -34.34 14.83
C PRO A 10 25.58 -35.88 14.77
N PRO A 11 26.73 -36.57 14.88
CA PRO A 11 26.75 -38.03 14.91
C PRO A 11 26.02 -38.58 16.15
N GLY A 12 25.60 -39.84 16.08
CA GLY A 12 24.94 -40.53 17.20
C GLY A 12 23.41 -40.55 17.14
N GLY A 13 22.81 -40.17 16.01
CA GLY A 13 21.37 -40.31 15.79
C GLY A 13 20.91 -41.78 15.81
N ASP A 14 19.68 -41.98 16.28
CA ASP A 14 19.05 -43.28 16.50
C ASP A 14 17.91 -43.57 15.51
N VAL A 15 17.59 -42.63 14.63
CA VAL A 15 16.55 -42.75 13.60
C VAL A 15 17.10 -42.29 12.25
N THR A 16 16.67 -42.97 11.18
CA THR A 16 17.00 -42.59 9.80
C THR A 16 15.77 -42.01 9.11
N ILE A 17 15.91 -40.78 8.62
CA ILE A 17 14.92 -40.11 7.78
C ILE A 17 15.46 -40.05 6.34
N LYS A 18 14.61 -40.32 5.36
CA LYS A 18 14.94 -40.24 3.94
C LYS A 18 14.00 -39.27 3.24
N SER A 19 14.57 -38.29 2.57
CA SER A 19 13.87 -37.31 1.74
C SER A 19 13.37 -37.91 0.42
N LYS A 20 12.50 -37.17 -0.28
CA LYS A 20 11.95 -37.58 -1.58
C LYS A 20 13.02 -37.73 -2.67
N ASP A 21 14.04 -36.89 -2.65
CA ASP A 21 15.19 -36.93 -3.57
C ASP A 21 16.29 -37.90 -3.12
N GLY A 22 16.05 -38.65 -2.04
CA GLY A 22 16.90 -39.75 -1.59
C GLY A 22 18.05 -39.34 -0.66
N THR A 23 18.16 -38.07 -0.29
CA THR A 23 19.06 -37.63 0.80
C THR A 23 18.64 -38.27 2.12
N ILE A 24 19.61 -38.84 2.83
CA ILE A 24 19.42 -39.57 4.08
C ILE A 24 19.97 -38.73 5.24
N PHE A 25 19.19 -38.62 6.31
CA PHE A 25 19.55 -37.94 7.54
C PHE A 25 19.48 -38.92 8.71
N THR A 26 20.59 -39.07 9.43
CA THR A 26 20.60 -39.78 10.71
C THR A 26 20.36 -38.76 11.81
N VAL A 27 19.24 -38.87 12.53
CA VAL A 27 18.73 -37.86 13.46
C VAL A 27 18.47 -38.45 14.84
N HIS A 28 18.39 -37.58 15.83
CA HIS A 28 18.06 -37.91 17.22
C HIS A 28 16.55 -37.79 17.44
N SER A 29 15.90 -38.93 17.66
CA SER A 29 14.45 -39.04 17.87
C SER A 29 13.96 -38.13 19.00
N VAL A 30 14.73 -38.01 20.08
CA VAL A 30 14.41 -37.19 21.25
C VAL A 30 14.33 -35.69 20.91
N LEU A 31 15.27 -35.17 20.11
CA LEU A 31 15.30 -33.75 19.76
C LEU A 31 14.12 -33.39 18.84
N LEU A 32 13.89 -34.21 17.82
CA LEU A 32 12.76 -34.04 16.92
C LEU A 32 11.42 -34.20 17.65
N SER A 33 11.28 -35.18 18.56
CA SER A 33 10.05 -35.37 19.35
C SER A 33 9.75 -34.20 20.28
N LEU A 34 10.79 -33.58 20.85
CA LEU A 34 10.63 -32.40 21.71
C LEU A 34 10.23 -31.16 20.90
N ALA A 35 10.72 -31.04 19.67
CA ALA A 35 10.46 -29.90 18.81
C ALA A 35 9.16 -30.02 17.98
N SER A 36 8.69 -31.24 17.73
CA SER A 36 7.59 -31.55 16.82
C SER A 36 6.63 -32.59 17.40
N SER A 37 5.35 -32.22 17.49
CA SER A 37 4.29 -33.16 17.86
C SER A 37 4.10 -34.27 16.81
N VAL A 38 4.30 -33.93 15.53
CA VAL A 38 4.20 -34.86 14.40
C VAL A 38 5.27 -35.94 14.50
N PHE A 39 6.53 -35.57 14.70
CA PHE A 39 7.61 -36.55 14.85
C PHE A 39 7.48 -37.35 16.14
N SER A 40 7.02 -36.73 17.24
CA SER A 40 6.73 -37.46 18.48
C SER A 40 5.71 -38.60 18.25
N GLY A 41 4.62 -38.30 17.54
CA GLY A 41 3.63 -39.30 17.14
C GLY A 41 4.23 -40.35 16.19
N LEU A 42 4.97 -39.92 15.17
CA LEU A 42 5.57 -40.82 14.18
C LEU A 42 6.53 -41.85 14.80
N PHE A 43 7.41 -41.41 15.70
CA PHE A 43 8.36 -42.29 16.35
C PHE A 43 7.74 -43.19 17.42
N SER A 44 6.55 -42.85 17.94
CA SER A 44 5.82 -43.73 18.85
C SER A 44 5.29 -45.00 18.17
N VAL A 45 5.09 -44.95 16.85
CA VAL A 45 4.53 -46.04 16.04
C VAL A 45 5.62 -46.78 15.24
N ALA A 46 6.67 -46.08 14.84
CA ALA A 46 7.76 -46.65 14.04
C ALA A 46 8.63 -47.63 14.86
N SER A 47 9.06 -48.73 14.23
CA SER A 47 10.11 -49.57 14.81
C SER A 47 11.45 -48.87 14.72
N LYS A 48 12.37 -49.13 15.68
CA LYS A 48 13.72 -48.54 15.70
C LYS A 48 14.57 -48.84 14.46
N GLN A 49 14.16 -49.79 13.62
CA GLN A 49 14.86 -50.17 12.40
C GLN A 49 14.24 -49.58 11.12
N ASP A 50 13.11 -48.88 11.23
CA ASP A 50 12.41 -48.37 10.05
C ASP A 50 13.04 -47.06 9.57
N THR A 51 13.34 -46.99 8.27
CA THR A 51 13.66 -45.72 7.62
C THR A 51 12.35 -44.97 7.37
N ILE A 52 12.27 -43.74 7.89
CA ILE A 52 11.09 -42.88 7.72
C ILE A 52 11.24 -42.07 6.45
N GLU A 53 10.40 -42.34 5.46
CA GLU A 53 10.39 -41.58 4.21
C GLU A 53 9.50 -40.34 4.33
N LEU A 54 10.05 -39.17 3.98
CA LEU A 54 9.35 -37.90 3.95
C LEU A 54 9.14 -37.44 2.51
N ALA A 55 8.03 -36.76 2.26
CA ALA A 55 7.66 -36.29 0.92
C ALA A 55 8.39 -35.01 0.48
N ASP A 56 9.17 -34.38 1.37
CA ASP A 56 9.91 -33.15 1.11
C ASP A 56 11.32 -33.43 0.57
N ASP A 57 11.88 -32.45 -0.13
CA ASP A 57 13.27 -32.49 -0.60
C ASP A 57 14.28 -32.37 0.55
N GLY A 58 15.49 -32.86 0.32
CA GLY A 58 16.57 -32.85 1.29
C GLY A 58 16.89 -31.45 1.84
N GLU A 59 16.80 -30.40 1.02
CA GLU A 59 17.06 -29.03 1.45
C GLU A 59 16.00 -28.54 2.45
N SER A 60 14.72 -28.77 2.18
CA SER A 60 13.62 -28.43 3.08
C SER A 60 13.73 -29.15 4.43
N ILE A 61 14.10 -30.44 4.42
CA ILE A 61 14.34 -31.24 5.63
C ILE A 61 15.58 -30.73 6.38
N ALA A 62 16.68 -30.49 5.68
CA ALA A 62 17.90 -29.95 6.27
C ALA A 62 17.65 -28.61 6.98
N LEU A 63 16.84 -27.74 6.38
CA LEU A 63 16.46 -26.45 6.96
C LEU A 63 15.67 -26.61 8.26
N MET A 64 14.65 -27.47 8.28
CA MET A 64 13.88 -27.79 9.49
C MET A 64 14.77 -28.39 10.59
N LEU A 65 15.69 -29.29 10.22
CA LEU A 65 16.65 -29.88 11.16
C LEU A 65 17.58 -28.81 11.72
N ALA A 66 18.09 -27.89 10.91
CA ALA A 66 18.94 -26.79 11.36
C ALA A 66 18.23 -25.95 12.45
N PHE A 67 16.94 -25.62 12.28
CA PHE A 67 16.17 -24.92 13.32
C PHE A 67 15.93 -25.74 14.59
N THR A 68 15.92 -27.07 14.49
CA THR A 68 15.63 -27.96 15.62
C THR A 68 16.87 -28.23 16.46
N TYR A 69 18.06 -28.20 15.85
CA TYR A 69 19.30 -28.56 16.52
C TYR A 69 19.99 -27.32 17.11
N PRO A 70 20.42 -27.38 18.39
CA PRO A 70 21.01 -26.23 19.09
C PRO A 70 22.41 -25.82 18.59
N SER A 71 23.02 -26.62 17.72
CA SER A 71 24.37 -26.39 17.19
C SER A 71 24.40 -25.61 15.88
N SER A 72 23.25 -25.18 15.36
CA SER A 72 23.16 -24.53 14.06
C SER A 72 22.72 -23.06 14.21
N PHE A 73 23.34 -22.17 13.42
CA PHE A 73 22.87 -20.82 13.23
C PHE A 73 22.18 -20.74 11.86
N VAL A 74 20.86 -20.61 11.85
CA VAL A 74 20.11 -20.55 10.61
C VAL A 74 20.05 -19.11 10.12
N THR A 75 20.56 -18.88 8.91
CA THR A 75 20.39 -17.60 8.19
C THR A 75 19.33 -17.77 7.12
N VAL A 76 18.38 -16.84 7.03
CA VAL A 76 17.31 -16.86 6.02
C VAL A 76 17.47 -15.65 5.12
N ASP A 77 18.30 -15.80 4.09
CA ASP A 77 18.72 -14.70 3.21
C ASP A 77 17.89 -14.58 1.91
N SER A 78 16.97 -15.52 1.70
CA SER A 78 16.12 -15.60 0.51
C SER A 78 14.65 -15.86 0.85
N PHE A 79 13.75 -15.34 0.02
CA PHE A 79 12.31 -15.59 0.17
C PHE A 79 11.94 -17.06 0.04
N GLN A 80 12.67 -17.81 -0.79
CA GLN A 80 12.45 -19.24 -0.95
C GLN A 80 12.77 -20.00 0.35
N ALA A 81 13.88 -19.69 1.01
CA ALA A 81 14.22 -20.29 2.30
C ALA A 81 13.20 -19.90 3.39
N LEU A 82 12.75 -18.64 3.40
CA LEU A 82 11.72 -18.17 4.33
C LEU A 82 10.41 -18.94 4.15
N GLU A 83 9.89 -19.02 2.93
CA GLU A 83 8.64 -19.73 2.61
C GLU A 83 8.75 -21.22 2.94
N LYS A 84 9.84 -21.89 2.53
CA LYS A 84 10.11 -23.28 2.92
C LYS A 84 10.13 -23.48 4.43
N SER A 85 10.79 -22.59 5.19
CA SER A 85 10.84 -22.68 6.65
C SER A 85 9.46 -22.60 7.28
N LEU A 86 8.62 -21.67 6.82
CA LEU A 86 7.26 -21.48 7.31
C LEU A 86 6.35 -22.66 6.97
N GLU A 87 6.48 -23.22 5.77
CA GLU A 87 5.76 -24.42 5.34
C GLU A 87 6.16 -25.64 6.19
N MET A 88 7.45 -25.85 6.42
CA MET A 88 7.96 -26.94 7.26
C MET A 88 7.50 -26.79 8.72
N ALA A 89 7.53 -25.57 9.26
CA ALA A 89 7.05 -25.28 10.61
C ALA A 89 5.57 -25.67 10.79
N GLN A 90 4.74 -25.39 9.78
CA GLN A 90 3.32 -25.72 9.81
C GLN A 90 3.08 -27.22 9.57
N LYS A 91 3.76 -27.81 8.58
CA LYS A 91 3.57 -29.21 8.17
C LYS A 91 3.97 -30.20 9.25
N TYR A 92 5.10 -29.95 9.92
CA TYR A 92 5.65 -30.81 10.96
C TYR A 92 5.36 -30.29 12.36
N ASP A 93 4.54 -29.26 12.52
CA ASP A 93 4.21 -28.62 13.81
C ASP A 93 5.46 -28.34 14.65
N VAL A 94 6.37 -27.55 14.09
CA VAL A 94 7.64 -27.13 14.72
C VAL A 94 7.55 -25.65 15.10
N PRO A 95 6.86 -25.28 16.18
CA PRO A 95 6.66 -23.87 16.56
C PRO A 95 7.97 -23.14 16.88
N GLY A 96 9.04 -23.87 17.18
CA GLY A 96 10.39 -23.31 17.34
C GLY A 96 10.89 -22.56 16.11
N ILE A 97 10.54 -23.02 14.90
CA ILE A 97 10.90 -22.33 13.66
C ILE A 97 10.23 -20.95 13.61
N LEU A 98 8.92 -20.88 13.89
CA LEU A 98 8.18 -19.62 13.87
C LEU A 98 8.75 -18.63 14.88
N LYS A 99 9.03 -19.06 16.11
CA LYS A 99 9.62 -18.21 17.15
C LYS A 99 11.00 -17.68 16.74
N THR A 100 11.85 -18.54 16.18
CA THR A 100 13.18 -18.13 15.72
C THR A 100 13.08 -17.15 14.56
N LEU A 101 12.23 -17.43 13.56
CA LEU A 101 12.00 -16.51 12.44
C LEU A 101 11.47 -15.15 12.91
N ASP A 102 10.50 -15.16 13.83
CA ASP A 102 9.90 -13.94 14.36
C ASP A 102 10.93 -13.05 15.08
N PHE A 103 11.91 -13.69 15.72
CA PHE A 103 13.02 -13.02 16.39
C PHE A 103 14.11 -12.56 15.42
N ILE A 104 14.59 -13.40 14.49
CA ILE A 104 15.76 -13.06 13.67
C ILE A 104 15.45 -11.98 12.62
N ILE A 105 14.30 -12.04 11.96
CA ILE A 105 14.01 -11.15 10.81
C ILE A 105 14.05 -9.67 11.21
N PRO A 106 13.45 -9.22 12.33
CA PRO A 106 13.57 -7.83 12.76
C PRO A 106 14.99 -7.39 13.16
N HIS A 107 15.83 -8.34 13.57
CA HIS A 107 17.16 -8.07 14.13
C HIS A 107 18.30 -8.27 13.11
N GLU A 108 17.99 -8.74 11.90
CA GLU A 108 18.98 -8.87 10.84
C GLU A 108 19.46 -7.52 10.30
N GLN A 109 20.73 -7.49 9.88
CA GLN A 109 21.33 -6.34 9.23
C GLN A 109 20.56 -5.94 7.96
N LYS A 110 20.36 -4.63 7.78
CA LYS A 110 19.54 -4.05 6.70
C LYS A 110 19.80 -4.63 5.31
N ASP A 111 21.06 -4.84 4.93
CA ASP A 111 21.45 -5.32 3.59
C ASP A 111 21.03 -6.78 3.32
N LYS A 112 20.95 -7.59 4.37
CA LYS A 112 20.56 -9.01 4.27
C LYS A 112 19.06 -9.21 4.49
N ASN A 113 18.47 -8.36 5.31
CA ASN A 113 17.11 -8.44 5.79
C ASN A 113 16.08 -8.43 4.65
N LEU A 114 15.29 -9.51 4.58
CA LEU A 114 14.24 -9.68 3.57
C LEU A 114 13.14 -8.62 3.68
N ALA A 115 12.82 -8.13 4.88
CA ALA A 115 11.79 -7.12 5.08
C ALA A 115 12.20 -5.76 4.49
N HIS A 116 13.50 -5.46 4.41
CA HIS A 116 13.99 -4.27 3.71
C HIS A 116 13.98 -4.42 2.18
N LYS A 117 14.00 -5.65 1.65
CA LYS A 117 13.96 -5.94 0.21
C LYS A 117 12.53 -5.93 -0.34
N ASP A 118 11.60 -6.56 0.38
CA ASP A 118 10.17 -6.57 0.03
C ASP A 118 9.33 -6.61 1.33
N PRO A 119 9.06 -5.43 1.93
CA PRO A 119 8.34 -5.36 3.20
C PRO A 119 6.89 -5.89 3.09
N VAL A 120 6.26 -5.75 1.92
CA VAL A 120 4.89 -6.19 1.69
C VAL A 120 4.81 -7.72 1.71
N ARG A 121 5.74 -8.41 1.01
CA ARG A 121 5.79 -9.88 1.02
C ARG A 121 6.08 -10.43 2.41
N VAL A 122 7.03 -9.85 3.14
CA VAL A 122 7.33 -10.27 4.52
C VAL A 122 6.14 -10.02 5.44
N PHE A 123 5.50 -8.86 5.36
CA PHE A 123 4.30 -8.56 6.14
C PHE A 123 3.17 -9.57 5.90
N ARG A 124 2.96 -9.97 4.65
CA ARG A 124 1.98 -11.00 4.28
C ARG A 124 2.30 -12.35 4.88
N LEU A 125 3.55 -12.82 4.74
CA LEU A 125 3.99 -14.09 5.30
C LEU A 125 3.89 -14.09 6.84
N ALA A 126 4.33 -13.00 7.47
CA ALA A 126 4.24 -12.82 8.92
C ALA A 126 2.80 -12.88 9.41
N THR A 127 1.87 -12.21 8.73
CA THR A 127 0.44 -12.25 9.05
C THR A 127 -0.14 -13.66 8.92
N ARG A 128 0.18 -14.36 7.83
CA ARG A 128 -0.31 -15.72 7.56
C ARG A 128 0.14 -16.74 8.60
N HIS A 129 1.36 -16.59 9.13
CA HIS A 129 1.97 -17.54 10.06
C HIS A 129 2.02 -17.05 11.52
N GLY A 130 1.44 -15.89 11.82
CA GLY A 130 1.34 -15.36 13.19
C GLY A 130 2.66 -14.83 13.77
N LEU A 131 3.59 -14.37 12.93
CA LEU A 131 4.87 -13.77 13.35
C LEU A 131 4.66 -12.29 13.72
N ARG A 132 4.43 -12.01 15.01
CA ARG A 132 3.92 -10.70 15.47
C ARG A 132 4.99 -9.61 15.43
N GLU A 133 6.23 -9.94 15.81
CA GLU A 133 7.33 -8.98 15.82
C GLU A 133 7.71 -8.61 14.38
N THR A 134 7.83 -9.62 13.52
CA THR A 134 8.10 -9.48 12.09
C THR A 134 6.98 -8.73 11.37
N GLN A 135 5.72 -9.00 11.71
CA GLN A 135 4.58 -8.25 11.17
C GLN A 135 4.69 -6.77 11.52
N THR A 136 4.93 -6.44 12.79
CA THR A 136 5.05 -5.05 13.25
C THR A 136 6.24 -4.34 12.60
N PHE A 137 7.39 -5.02 12.54
CA PHE A 137 8.61 -4.50 11.94
C PHE A 137 8.43 -4.22 10.44
N SER A 138 7.95 -5.21 9.68
CA SER A 138 7.75 -5.07 8.23
C SER A 138 6.69 -4.02 7.89
N ALA A 139 5.62 -3.89 8.68
CA ALA A 139 4.61 -2.84 8.50
C ALA A 139 5.23 -1.43 8.56
N GLY A 140 6.14 -1.20 9.51
CA GLY A 140 6.85 0.07 9.65
C GLY A 140 7.80 0.42 8.50
N LEU A 141 8.12 -0.54 7.63
CA LEU A 141 8.99 -0.35 6.46
C LEU A 141 8.20 -0.07 5.17
N ILE A 142 6.88 -0.25 5.17
CA ILE A 142 6.05 -0.07 3.97
C ILE A 142 5.89 1.42 3.67
N GLU A 143 6.69 1.90 2.71
CA GLU A 143 6.58 3.22 2.09
C GLU A 143 5.78 3.21 0.76
N PRO A 144 5.29 4.37 0.26
CA PRO A 144 4.54 4.47 -0.99
C PRO A 144 5.25 3.90 -2.24
N LYS A 145 6.59 3.84 -2.23
CA LYS A 145 7.38 3.23 -3.32
C LYS A 145 7.18 1.72 -3.45
N HIS A 146 6.75 1.04 -2.39
CA HIS A 146 6.47 -0.41 -2.39
C HIS A 146 5.03 -0.70 -2.82
N CYS A 147 4.09 0.15 -2.42
CA CYS A 147 2.69 0.09 -2.82
C CYS A 147 2.05 1.48 -2.66
N ASP A 148 1.67 2.13 -3.77
CA ASP A 148 0.89 3.36 -3.71
C ASP A 148 -0.58 3.01 -3.44
N PHE A 149 -0.98 3.08 -2.17
CA PHE A 149 -2.37 2.84 -1.75
C PHE A 149 -3.38 3.84 -2.32
N HIS A 150 -2.91 4.90 -2.98
CA HIS A 150 -3.77 5.86 -3.64
C HIS A 150 -3.82 5.68 -5.16
N ASP A 151 -3.09 4.71 -5.71
CA ASP A 151 -3.31 4.24 -7.07
C ASP A 151 -4.33 3.08 -7.05
N PRO A 152 -5.46 3.19 -7.76
CA PRO A 152 -6.50 2.16 -7.71
C PRO A 152 -5.99 0.78 -8.15
N THR A 153 -5.07 0.72 -9.12
CA THR A 153 -4.54 -0.53 -9.66
C THR A 153 -3.63 -1.22 -8.64
N GLN A 154 -2.74 -0.47 -7.99
CA GLN A 154 -1.86 -0.98 -6.95
C GLN A 154 -2.65 -1.39 -5.71
N LEU A 155 -3.62 -0.58 -5.28
CA LEU A 155 -4.51 -0.92 -4.18
C LEU A 155 -5.24 -2.25 -4.42
N ARG A 156 -5.76 -2.46 -5.63
CA ARG A 156 -6.41 -3.72 -6.01
C ARG A 156 -5.47 -4.91 -5.95
N LYS A 157 -4.25 -4.77 -6.48
CA LYS A 157 -3.21 -5.81 -6.39
C LYS A 157 -2.84 -6.12 -4.95
N PHE A 158 -2.80 -5.11 -4.08
CA PHE A 158 -2.54 -5.30 -2.66
C PHE A 158 -3.70 -6.04 -1.97
N ALA A 159 -4.95 -5.65 -2.21
CA ALA A 159 -6.13 -6.33 -1.66
C ALA A 159 -6.17 -7.83 -2.04
N GLN A 160 -5.80 -8.17 -3.28
CA GLN A 160 -5.72 -9.57 -3.75
C GLN A 160 -4.70 -10.42 -2.97
N GLN A 161 -3.70 -9.79 -2.34
CA GLN A 161 -2.72 -10.50 -1.51
C GLN A 161 -3.24 -10.83 -0.11
N PHE A 162 -4.38 -10.24 0.30
CA PHE A 162 -5.01 -10.45 1.60
C PHE A 162 -6.51 -10.72 1.42
N PRO A 163 -6.89 -11.93 0.93
CA PRO A 163 -8.30 -12.24 0.62
C PRO A 163 -9.26 -11.97 1.77
N ASP A 164 -8.88 -12.33 3.00
CA ASP A 164 -9.71 -12.15 4.20
C ASP A 164 -9.97 -10.68 4.56
N SER A 165 -9.09 -9.78 4.12
CA SER A 165 -9.16 -8.34 4.40
C SER A 165 -9.45 -7.51 3.15
N ALA A 166 -9.69 -8.14 2.00
CA ALA A 166 -9.77 -7.48 0.70
C ALA A 166 -10.86 -6.39 0.66
N HIS A 167 -12.04 -6.67 1.23
CA HIS A 167 -13.13 -5.70 1.29
C HIS A 167 -12.82 -4.50 2.20
N LEU A 168 -12.14 -4.73 3.33
CA LEU A 168 -11.74 -3.65 4.24
C LEU A 168 -10.65 -2.78 3.63
N ILE A 169 -9.66 -3.41 2.98
CA ILE A 169 -8.61 -2.72 2.21
C ILE A 169 -9.24 -1.88 1.10
N GLY A 170 -10.20 -2.48 0.37
CA GLY A 170 -10.96 -1.80 -0.67
C GLY A 170 -11.71 -0.58 -0.15
N LEU A 171 -12.46 -0.73 0.95
CA LEU A 171 -13.23 0.33 1.55
C LEU A 171 -12.35 1.50 2.00
N VAL A 172 -11.31 1.23 2.79
CA VAL A 172 -10.41 2.27 3.32
C VAL A 172 -9.57 2.89 2.21
N GLY A 173 -9.02 2.06 1.33
CA GLY A 173 -8.17 2.50 0.23
C GLY A 173 -8.94 3.33 -0.79
N ALA A 174 -10.19 2.97 -1.11
CA ALA A 174 -11.03 3.76 -2.02
C ALA A 174 -11.26 5.19 -1.49
N GLN A 175 -11.43 5.37 -0.18
CA GLN A 175 -11.52 6.70 0.43
C GLN A 175 -10.19 7.47 0.29
N GLY A 176 -9.06 6.82 0.52
CA GLY A 176 -7.73 7.41 0.32
C GLY A 176 -7.48 7.84 -1.13
N VAL A 177 -7.76 6.95 -2.09
CA VAL A 177 -7.67 7.22 -3.54
C VAL A 177 -8.56 8.41 -3.90
N ARG A 178 -9.81 8.41 -3.47
CA ARG A 178 -10.78 9.49 -3.70
C ARG A 178 -10.23 10.84 -3.22
N LEU A 179 -9.73 10.90 -1.99
CA LEU A 179 -9.16 12.13 -1.42
C LEU A 179 -7.92 12.60 -2.19
N LYS A 180 -7.01 11.70 -2.59
CA LYS A 180 -5.84 12.07 -3.42
C LYS A 180 -6.27 12.65 -4.76
N ILE A 181 -7.26 12.04 -5.41
CA ILE A 181 -7.78 12.55 -6.69
C ILE A 181 -8.36 13.94 -6.51
N ILE A 182 -9.25 14.15 -5.53
CA ILE A 182 -9.81 15.47 -5.23
C ILE A 182 -8.69 16.47 -4.96
N CYS A 183 -7.69 16.12 -4.14
CA CYS A 183 -6.56 17.00 -3.86
C CYS A 183 -5.75 17.33 -5.11
N SER A 184 -5.47 16.35 -5.97
CA SER A 184 -4.71 16.55 -7.19
C SER A 184 -5.42 17.47 -8.17
N VAL A 185 -6.75 17.36 -8.30
CA VAL A 185 -7.54 18.22 -9.19
C VAL A 185 -7.70 19.63 -8.60
N LEU A 186 -7.88 19.76 -7.29
CA LEU A 186 -8.19 21.04 -6.64
C LEU A 186 -6.97 21.87 -6.20
N PHE A 187 -5.78 21.25 -6.11
CA PHE A 187 -4.59 21.93 -5.56
C PHE A 187 -3.30 21.71 -6.36
N CYS A 188 -3.27 20.87 -7.41
CA CYS A 188 -2.10 20.84 -8.30
C CYS A 188 -2.20 21.93 -9.37
N PHE A 189 -1.39 22.97 -9.20
CA PHE A 189 -1.29 24.11 -10.13
C PHE A 189 -0.23 23.94 -11.22
N GLU A 190 0.56 22.86 -11.13
CA GLU A 190 1.60 22.51 -12.08
C GLU A 190 1.22 21.21 -12.78
N SER A 191 1.39 21.19 -14.11
CA SER A 191 1.33 20.03 -15.03
C SER A 191 -0.04 19.53 -15.54
N GLY A 192 -0.28 19.81 -16.83
CA GLY A 192 -0.72 18.89 -17.90
C GLY A 192 -2.05 18.11 -17.81
N ILE A 193 -2.51 17.71 -16.63
CA ILE A 193 -3.65 16.80 -16.45
C ILE A 193 -4.97 17.59 -16.37
N ALA A 194 -4.96 18.75 -15.73
CA ALA A 194 -6.06 19.72 -15.74
C ALA A 194 -5.61 21.03 -15.07
N PRO A 195 -5.42 22.14 -15.79
CA PRO A 195 -5.14 23.41 -15.14
C PRO A 195 -6.40 23.85 -14.38
N ILE A 196 -6.34 23.78 -13.05
CA ILE A 196 -7.36 24.41 -12.20
C ILE A 196 -7.35 25.93 -12.37
N LEU A 197 -6.21 26.50 -12.77
CA LEU A 197 -6.10 27.92 -13.03
C LEU A 197 -6.99 28.30 -14.22
N PRO A 198 -7.83 29.33 -14.07
CA PRO A 198 -8.52 29.90 -15.20
C PRO A 198 -7.52 30.40 -16.25
N ARG A 199 -7.77 30.04 -17.51
CA ARG A 199 -7.04 30.58 -18.65
C ARG A 199 -7.32 32.06 -18.82
N ILE A 200 -6.33 32.80 -19.31
CA ILE A 200 -6.47 34.20 -19.69
C ILE A 200 -7.52 34.30 -20.81
N PRO A 201 -8.62 35.04 -20.59
CA PRO A 201 -9.67 35.20 -21.59
C PRO A 201 -9.26 36.13 -22.74
N ARG A 202 -10.05 36.15 -23.81
CA ARG A 202 -9.79 37.03 -24.97
C ARG A 202 -10.29 38.46 -24.73
N HIS A 203 -11.30 38.61 -23.88
CA HIS A 203 -11.94 39.89 -23.58
C HIS A 203 -11.84 40.23 -22.09
N GLU A 204 -11.70 41.51 -21.73
CA GLU A 204 -11.52 41.93 -20.34
C GLU A 204 -12.75 41.66 -19.45
N ASP A 205 -13.95 41.61 -20.03
CA ASP A 205 -15.22 41.31 -19.36
C ASP A 205 -15.37 39.82 -18.97
N GLU A 206 -14.55 38.95 -19.53
CA GLU A 206 -14.47 37.53 -19.20
C GLU A 206 -13.51 37.25 -18.02
N ILE A 207 -12.73 38.26 -17.57
CA ILE A 207 -11.78 38.10 -16.46
C ILE A 207 -12.54 37.96 -15.13
N MET A 208 -12.34 36.84 -14.44
CA MET A 208 -12.98 36.52 -13.17
C MET A 208 -12.22 37.08 -11.96
N ALA A 209 -11.39 38.11 -12.15
CA ALA A 209 -10.63 38.79 -11.12
C ALA A 209 -10.76 40.30 -11.29
N CYS A 210 -10.54 41.06 -10.21
CA CYS A 210 -10.48 42.51 -10.34
C CYS A 210 -9.20 42.92 -11.07
N LYS A 211 -9.25 44.07 -11.75
CA LYS A 211 -8.11 44.61 -12.51
C LYS A 211 -6.83 44.70 -11.69
N THR A 212 -6.91 45.16 -10.43
CA THR A 212 -5.75 45.26 -9.54
C THR A 212 -5.10 43.92 -9.23
N CYS A 213 -5.89 42.87 -8.96
CA CYS A 213 -5.37 41.53 -8.69
C CYS A 213 -4.83 40.88 -9.97
N TYR A 214 -5.50 41.10 -11.10
CA TYR A 214 -5.06 40.60 -12.41
C TYR A 214 -3.74 41.26 -12.85
N ASP A 215 -3.65 42.59 -12.80
CA ASP A 215 -2.45 43.35 -13.19
C ASP A 215 -1.25 43.00 -12.31
N ARG A 216 -1.45 42.81 -10.99
CA ARG A 216 -0.38 42.39 -10.08
C ARG A 216 0.23 41.04 -10.50
N GLN A 217 -0.58 40.12 -10.98
CA GLN A 217 -0.11 38.78 -11.39
C GLN A 217 0.55 38.78 -12.76
N ARG A 218 0.12 39.70 -13.65
CA ARG A 218 0.69 39.83 -14.99
C ARG A 218 2.10 40.41 -14.99
N VAL A 219 2.42 41.29 -14.04
CA VAL A 219 3.76 41.89 -13.92
C VAL A 219 4.82 40.85 -13.52
N ASP A 220 4.42 39.82 -12.77
CA ASP A 220 5.34 38.81 -12.23
C ASP A 220 5.56 37.58 -13.14
N LYS A 221 4.73 37.38 -14.18
CA LYS A 221 4.78 36.20 -15.07
C LYS A 221 4.45 36.55 -16.53
N LEU A 222 5.46 36.89 -17.33
CA LEU A 222 5.28 37.28 -18.74
C LEU A 222 4.90 36.13 -19.69
N ASP A 223 5.07 34.86 -19.30
CA ASP A 223 4.90 33.70 -20.19
C ASP A 223 3.77 32.73 -19.82
N CYS A 224 2.92 33.03 -18.82
CA CYS A 224 1.84 32.11 -18.43
C CYS A 224 0.47 32.50 -19.03
N HIS A 225 -0.21 31.53 -19.65
CA HIS A 225 -1.59 31.67 -20.15
C HIS A 225 -2.67 31.57 -19.05
N ASP A 226 -2.27 31.57 -17.78
CA ASP A 226 -3.14 31.31 -16.62
C ASP A 226 -3.02 32.45 -15.60
N TYR A 227 -4.07 32.68 -14.81
CA TYR A 227 -4.05 33.63 -13.69
C TYR A 227 -4.65 33.02 -12.41
N PHE A 228 -4.39 33.66 -11.26
CA PHE A 228 -4.75 33.15 -9.93
C PHE A 228 -5.79 34.05 -9.25
N PRO A 229 -7.10 33.91 -9.54
CA PRO A 229 -8.11 34.72 -8.87
C PRO A 229 -8.03 34.57 -7.34
N SER A 230 -8.19 35.67 -6.59
CA SER A 230 -8.08 35.63 -5.12
C SER A 230 -9.15 34.76 -4.45
N TRP A 231 -10.24 34.45 -5.14
CA TRP A 231 -11.30 33.57 -4.64
C TRP A 231 -10.97 32.07 -4.82
N LEU A 232 -9.98 31.73 -5.65
CA LEU A 232 -9.66 30.34 -6.00
C LEU A 232 -9.30 29.49 -4.76
N PRO A 233 -8.45 29.94 -3.82
CA PRO A 233 -8.17 29.16 -2.61
C PRO A 233 -9.41 28.86 -1.76
N GLY A 234 -10.27 29.89 -1.57
CA GLY A 234 -11.51 29.74 -0.81
C GLY A 234 -12.50 28.80 -1.48
N TRP A 235 -12.62 28.89 -2.81
CA TRP A 235 -13.43 27.94 -3.58
C TRP A 235 -12.87 26.52 -3.50
N SER A 236 -11.57 26.32 -3.72
CA SER A 236 -10.93 24.99 -3.67
C SER A 236 -11.13 24.33 -2.31
N TRP A 237 -11.08 25.10 -1.22
CA TRP A 237 -11.38 24.58 0.12
C TRP A 237 -12.85 24.15 0.29
N ILE A 238 -13.80 24.97 -0.16
CA ILE A 238 -15.24 24.63 -0.09
C ILE A 238 -15.50 23.38 -0.92
N ALA A 239 -14.96 23.33 -2.13
CA ALA A 239 -15.07 22.19 -3.02
C ALA A 239 -14.49 20.93 -2.39
N PHE A 240 -13.28 21.01 -1.82
CA PHE A 240 -12.65 19.91 -1.12
C PHE A 240 -13.52 19.40 0.03
N THR A 241 -14.05 20.29 0.87
CA THR A 241 -14.86 19.94 2.04
C THR A 241 -16.14 19.18 1.63
N GLU A 242 -16.85 19.69 0.62
CA GLU A 242 -18.08 19.08 0.13
C GLU A 242 -17.79 17.74 -0.58
N LEU A 243 -16.81 17.69 -1.49
CA LEU A 243 -16.46 16.49 -2.26
C LEU A 243 -15.86 15.36 -1.42
N SER A 244 -15.21 15.70 -0.31
CA SER A 244 -14.69 14.73 0.66
C SER A 244 -15.79 14.10 1.51
N SER A 245 -16.94 14.77 1.64
CA SER A 245 -18.03 14.33 2.51
C SER A 245 -19.25 13.78 1.76
N LYS A 246 -19.38 14.09 0.46
CA LYS A 246 -20.57 13.80 -0.34
C LYS A 246 -20.22 13.24 -1.72
N PRO A 247 -21.11 12.45 -2.34
CA PRO A 247 -21.00 12.06 -3.75
C PRO A 247 -20.96 13.28 -4.67
N LEU A 248 -20.27 13.16 -5.81
CA LEU A 248 -20.12 14.26 -6.77
C LEU A 248 -21.48 14.78 -7.27
N ALA A 249 -22.45 13.88 -7.45
CA ALA A 249 -23.82 14.22 -7.88
C ALA A 249 -24.53 15.20 -6.93
N ASP A 250 -24.19 15.19 -5.64
CA ASP A 250 -24.80 16.06 -4.62
C ASP A 250 -24.06 17.40 -4.46
N CYS A 251 -22.91 17.56 -5.13
CA CYS A 251 -22.03 18.72 -5.00
C CYS A 251 -22.24 19.77 -6.11
N GLN A 252 -23.32 19.70 -6.89
CA GLN A 252 -23.53 20.58 -8.06
C GLN A 252 -23.54 22.08 -7.72
N GLU A 253 -23.93 22.45 -6.51
CA GLU A 253 -23.93 23.85 -6.06
C GLU A 253 -22.52 24.44 -5.93
N VAL A 254 -21.50 23.61 -5.71
CA VAL A 254 -20.09 24.04 -5.64
C VAL A 254 -19.58 24.55 -6.99
N PHE A 255 -20.15 24.07 -8.09
CA PHE A 255 -19.73 24.42 -9.44
C PHE A 255 -20.54 25.58 -10.04
N LYS A 256 -21.30 26.30 -9.21
CA LYS A 256 -22.08 27.49 -9.59
C LYS A 256 -21.50 28.74 -8.95
N ALA A 257 -21.51 29.86 -9.68
CA ALA A 257 -20.96 31.14 -9.22
C ALA A 257 -21.54 31.64 -7.87
N GLY A 258 -22.75 31.19 -7.49
CA GLY A 258 -23.35 31.46 -6.19
C GLY A 258 -22.48 31.01 -5.00
N VAL A 259 -21.68 29.95 -5.17
CA VAL A 259 -20.78 29.42 -4.13
C VAL A 259 -19.75 30.45 -3.65
N LEU A 260 -19.35 31.39 -4.51
CA LEU A 260 -18.34 32.40 -4.18
C LEU A 260 -18.80 33.35 -3.07
N SER A 261 -20.09 33.41 -2.77
CA SER A 261 -20.57 34.13 -1.58
C SER A 261 -20.11 33.49 -0.26
N ARG A 262 -19.83 32.18 -0.27
CA ARG A 262 -19.40 31.40 0.90
C ARG A 262 -17.90 31.50 1.16
N THR A 263 -17.11 32.09 0.28
CA THR A 263 -15.65 32.23 0.45
C THR A 263 -15.26 33.43 1.33
N VAL A 264 -16.22 34.23 1.78
CA VAL A 264 -16.01 35.39 2.65
C VAL A 264 -15.71 34.90 4.08
N GLY A 265 -14.60 35.36 4.68
CA GLY A 265 -14.18 34.94 6.02
C GLY A 265 -13.20 33.77 6.08
N PHE A 266 -12.67 33.33 4.93
CA PHE A 266 -11.55 32.38 4.88
C PHE A 266 -10.22 33.10 5.18
N SER A 267 -9.29 32.47 5.90
CA SER A 267 -8.01 33.10 6.28
C SER A 267 -7.23 33.56 5.04
N GLY A 268 -7.08 34.88 4.86
CA GLY A 268 -6.58 35.49 3.62
C GLY A 268 -7.69 35.98 2.69
N ASP A 269 -8.69 36.68 3.26
CA ASP A 269 -9.94 37.12 2.62
C ASP A 269 -9.83 37.32 1.11
N ALA A 270 -10.64 36.55 0.37
CA ALA A 270 -10.77 36.74 -1.06
C ALA A 270 -11.12 38.21 -1.35
N CYS A 271 -10.34 38.85 -2.22
CA CYS A 271 -10.52 40.25 -2.59
C CYS A 271 -11.99 40.49 -2.98
N VAL A 272 -12.70 41.33 -2.21
CA VAL A 272 -14.13 41.63 -2.43
C VAL A 272 -14.40 42.09 -3.88
N PRO A 273 -13.58 42.97 -4.48
CA PRO A 273 -13.65 43.26 -5.92
C PRO A 273 -13.57 42.03 -6.84
N CYS A 274 -12.71 41.04 -6.56
CA CYS A 274 -12.64 39.81 -7.37
C CYS A 274 -13.91 38.97 -7.20
N LEU A 275 -14.46 38.89 -5.99
CA LEU A 275 -15.72 38.18 -5.75
C LEU A 275 -16.88 38.85 -6.50
N ARG A 276 -16.92 40.18 -6.57
CA ARG A 276 -17.91 40.90 -7.38
C ARG A 276 -17.68 40.65 -8.87
N ALA A 277 -16.44 40.76 -9.34
CA ALA A 277 -16.09 40.52 -10.75
C ALA A 277 -16.56 39.13 -11.20
N ALA A 278 -16.20 38.08 -10.45
CA ALA A 278 -16.58 36.70 -10.75
C ALA A 278 -18.10 36.41 -10.65
N ARG A 279 -18.89 37.32 -10.07
CA ARG A 279 -20.36 37.20 -9.93
C ARG A 279 -21.14 38.07 -10.92
N ASN A 280 -20.47 38.94 -11.68
CA ASN A 280 -21.11 39.73 -12.73
C ASN A 280 -21.65 38.80 -13.83
N ALA A 281 -22.71 39.21 -14.54
CA ALA A 281 -23.41 38.31 -15.48
C ALA A 281 -22.49 37.63 -16.51
N GLY A 282 -21.54 38.36 -17.11
CA GLY A 282 -20.56 37.82 -18.06
C GLY A 282 -19.52 36.90 -17.40
N SER A 283 -18.75 37.41 -16.44
CA SER A 283 -17.68 36.64 -15.79
C SER A 283 -18.20 35.50 -14.90
N GLY A 284 -19.44 35.58 -14.41
CA GLY A 284 -20.12 34.51 -13.68
C GLY A 284 -20.54 33.34 -14.58
N GLN A 285 -20.89 33.60 -15.84
CA GLN A 285 -21.03 32.53 -16.84
C GLN A 285 -19.68 31.87 -17.10
N MET A 286 -18.60 32.65 -17.21
CA MET A 286 -17.24 32.11 -17.35
C MET A 286 -16.82 31.26 -16.14
N PHE A 287 -17.19 31.67 -14.93
CA PHE A 287 -16.98 30.86 -13.74
C PHE A 287 -17.69 29.52 -13.85
N ASN A 288 -18.97 29.51 -14.24
CA ASN A 288 -19.72 28.26 -14.37
C ASN A 288 -19.11 27.34 -15.43
N VAL A 289 -18.66 27.89 -16.56
CA VAL A 289 -17.99 27.11 -17.63
C VAL A 289 -16.69 26.49 -17.10
N TRP A 290 -15.86 27.28 -16.43
CA TRP A 290 -14.62 26.81 -15.82
C TRP A 290 -14.89 25.77 -14.72
N ALA A 291 -15.83 26.03 -13.81
CA ALA A 291 -16.15 25.11 -12.72
C ALA A 291 -16.76 23.79 -13.25
N ASN A 292 -17.57 23.86 -14.30
CA ASN A 292 -18.11 22.67 -14.96
C ASN A 292 -17.02 21.81 -15.61
N SER A 293 -15.98 22.40 -16.20
CA SER A 293 -14.87 21.60 -16.74
C SER A 293 -14.16 20.83 -15.63
N ILE A 294 -14.00 21.43 -14.44
CA ILE A 294 -13.47 20.73 -13.27
C ILE A 294 -14.42 19.61 -12.81
N ASN A 295 -15.74 19.84 -12.80
CA ASN A 295 -16.75 18.82 -12.49
C ASN A 295 -16.69 17.64 -13.47
N GLU A 296 -16.52 17.90 -14.77
CA GLU A 296 -16.37 16.87 -15.80
C GLU A 296 -15.10 16.06 -15.61
N ILE A 297 -13.97 16.72 -15.31
CA ILE A 297 -12.71 16.05 -14.98
C ILE A 297 -12.91 15.14 -13.77
N LEU A 298 -13.45 15.68 -12.67
CA LEU A 298 -13.77 14.94 -11.45
C LEU A 298 -14.70 13.76 -11.72
N GLY A 299 -15.75 13.94 -12.53
CA GLY A 299 -16.67 12.86 -12.91
C GLY A 299 -15.96 11.75 -13.68
N GLY A 300 -15.08 12.12 -14.61
CA GLY A 300 -14.24 11.17 -15.35
C GLY A 300 -13.34 10.36 -14.42
N VAL A 301 -12.63 10.99 -13.49
CA VAL A 301 -11.65 10.29 -12.63
C VAL A 301 -12.28 9.60 -11.41
N LEU A 302 -13.29 10.19 -10.77
CA LEU A 302 -13.96 9.62 -9.60
C LEU A 302 -14.93 8.51 -9.98
N GLY A 303 -15.56 8.56 -11.16
CA GLY A 303 -16.45 7.49 -11.62
C GLY A 303 -15.78 6.12 -11.65
N HIS A 304 -14.48 6.07 -11.96
CA HIS A 304 -13.68 4.84 -11.92
C HIS A 304 -13.53 4.31 -10.49
N VAL A 305 -13.26 5.18 -9.51
CA VAL A 305 -13.05 4.80 -8.10
C VAL A 305 -14.35 4.38 -7.43
N ASP A 306 -15.44 5.12 -7.68
CA ASP A 306 -16.75 4.83 -7.10
C ASP A 306 -17.30 3.48 -7.66
N SER A 307 -16.97 3.13 -8.91
CA SER A 307 -17.28 1.81 -9.48
C SER A 307 -16.44 0.66 -8.89
N MET A 308 -15.19 0.96 -8.50
CA MET A 308 -14.31 -0.02 -7.86
C MET A 308 -14.73 -0.37 -6.44
N GLY A 309 -15.27 0.60 -5.69
CA GLY A 309 -15.75 0.40 -4.32
C GLY A 309 -17.01 -0.47 -4.20
N LEU A 310 -17.79 -0.63 -5.28
CA LEU A 310 -19.07 -1.34 -5.27
C LEU A 310 -19.06 -2.71 -5.97
N HIS A 311 -18.18 -2.93 -6.95
CA HIS A 311 -18.27 -4.13 -7.80
C HIS A 311 -16.93 -4.87 -8.07
N ALA A 312 -15.76 -4.39 -7.62
CA ALA A 312 -14.48 -4.88 -8.17
C ALA A 312 -13.47 -5.51 -7.20
N LEU A 313 -13.84 -5.78 -5.94
CA LEU A 313 -13.03 -6.54 -4.98
C LEU A 313 -13.81 -7.70 -4.40
#